data_AF-A0A009QG76-F1
#
_entry.id   AF-A0A009QG76-F1
#
_cell.length_a   1.000
_cell.length_b   1.000
_cell.length_c   1.000
_cell.angle_alpha   90.00
_cell.angle_beta   90.00
_cell.angle_gamma   90.00
#
_symmetry.space_group_name_H-M   'P 1'
#
loop_
_entity.id
_entity.type
_entity.pdbx_description
1 polymer ?
#
loop_
_entity_poly.entity_id
_entity_poly.type
_entity_poly.pdbx_seq_one_letter_code
_entity_poly.pdbx_strand_id
1 'polypeptide(L)'
;MYKIPKVVIPDSAKEYRPPKVKLTLEEIKQLSDDDLMKLLSGEGKSGIIPAPLLQAISYELTSRQIKESSKPHWTVYFGVVLAFIAAITGIIQLLSSK
;
A
#
# COMPACT_ATOMS: atom_id res chain seq x y z
N MET A 1 -37.18 33.52 15.02
CA MET A 1 -37.05 32.13 14.50
C MET A 1 -36.70 32.21 13.02
N TYR A 2 -35.45 31.95 12.65
CA TYR A 2 -35.06 31.88 11.23
C TYR A 2 -35.48 30.53 10.65
N LYS A 3 -36.33 30.55 9.62
CA LYS A 3 -36.68 29.36 8.85
C LYS A 3 -35.62 29.17 7.78
N ILE A 4 -34.83 28.11 7.91
CA ILE A 4 -33.88 27.70 6.86
C ILE A 4 -34.72 27.35 5.63
N PRO A 5 -34.50 27.99 4.46
CA PRO A 5 -35.20 27.62 3.25
C PRO A 5 -34.83 26.17 2.91
N LYS A 6 -35.84 25.32 2.70
CA LYS A 6 -35.62 23.95 2.19
C LYS A 6 -34.98 24.10 0.82
N VAL A 7 -33.70 23.76 0.71
CA VAL A 7 -32.97 23.70 -0.55
C VAL A 7 -33.74 22.76 -1.46
N VAL A 8 -34.37 23.32 -2.50
CA VAL A 8 -35.10 22.56 -3.51
C VAL A 8 -34.03 21.92 -4.40
N ILE A 9 -33.67 20.68 -4.09
CA ILE A 9 -32.80 19.88 -4.95
C ILE A 9 -33.58 19.67 -6.25
N PRO A 10 -33.08 20.13 -7.42
CA PRO A 10 -33.77 19.92 -8.70
C PRO A 10 -33.94 18.41 -8.94
N ASP A 11 -35.07 17.98 -9.49
CA ASP A 11 -35.37 16.54 -9.68
C ASP A 11 -34.30 15.82 -10.51
N SER A 12 -33.59 16.54 -11.39
CA SER A 12 -32.44 16.05 -12.15
C SER A 12 -31.28 15.55 -11.27
N ALA A 13 -31.13 16.05 -10.04
CA ALA A 13 -30.10 15.61 -9.10
C ALA A 13 -30.52 14.37 -8.29
N LYS A 14 -31.80 13.98 -8.29
CA LYS A 14 -32.25 12.74 -7.63
C LYS A 14 -31.93 11.48 -8.45
N GLU A 15 -31.70 11.63 -9.75
CA GLU A 15 -31.56 10.50 -10.67
C GLU A 15 -30.10 10.20 -11.05
N TYR A 16 -29.17 11.12 -10.79
CA TYR A 16 -27.76 10.90 -11.10
C TYR A 16 -27.15 9.83 -10.18
N ARG A 17 -27.00 8.61 -10.71
CA ARG A 17 -26.12 7.58 -10.14
C ARG A 17 -24.84 7.55 -10.97
N PRO A 18 -23.69 7.98 -10.42
CA PRO A 18 -22.43 7.86 -11.13
C PRO A 18 -22.18 6.38 -11.49
N PRO A 19 -21.56 6.11 -12.65
CA PRO A 19 -21.26 4.75 -13.07
C PRO A 19 -20.37 4.06 -12.03
N LYS A 20 -20.62 2.77 -11.78
CA LYS A 20 -19.78 1.98 -10.89
C LYS A 20 -18.54 1.53 -11.66
N VAL A 21 -17.37 1.76 -11.08
CA VAL A 21 -16.13 1.23 -11.63
C VAL A 21 -16.16 -0.29 -11.52
N LYS A 22 -15.97 -0.95 -12.66
CA LYS A 22 -15.80 -2.40 -12.75
C LYS A 22 -14.34 -2.67 -13.10
N LEU A 23 -13.67 -3.39 -12.22
CA LEU A 23 -12.31 -3.89 -12.41
C LEU A 23 -12.33 -5.37 -12.01
N THR A 24 -11.69 -6.22 -12.81
CA THR A 24 -11.48 -7.62 -12.45
C THR A 24 -10.27 -7.75 -11.53
N LEU A 25 -10.16 -8.87 -10.82
CA LEU A 25 -9.00 -9.14 -9.96
C LEU A 25 -7.68 -9.22 -10.76
N GLU A 26 -7.76 -9.66 -12.01
CA GLU A 26 -6.60 -9.75 -12.91
C GLU A 26 -6.09 -8.37 -13.31
N GLU A 27 -7.00 -7.44 -13.61
CA GLU A 27 -6.66 -6.04 -13.90
C GLU A 27 -6.01 -5.36 -12.70
N ILE A 28 -6.53 -5.59 -11.48
CA ILE A 28 -5.95 -5.06 -10.24
C ILE A 28 -4.51 -5.54 -10.06
N LYS A 29 -4.23 -6.80 -10.36
CA LYS A 29 -2.88 -7.37 -10.27
C LYS A 29 -1.91 -6.84 -11.33
N GLN A 30 -2.41 -6.43 -12.49
CA GLN A 30 -1.58 -5.86 -13.55
C GLN A 30 -1.27 -4.37 -13.34
N LEU A 31 -2.06 -3.67 -12.52
CA LEU A 31 -1.85 -2.25 -12.24
C LEU A 31 -0.61 -2.01 -11.38
N SER A 32 0.02 -0.85 -11.62
CA SER A 32 1.12 -0.35 -10.78
C SER A 32 0.60 0.12 -9.42
N ASP A 33 1.48 0.21 -8.43
CA ASP A 33 1.11 0.69 -7.09
C ASP A 33 0.59 2.14 -7.15
N ASP A 34 1.17 2.98 -8.01
CA ASP A 34 0.73 4.35 -8.25
C ASP A 34 -0.70 4.40 -8.82
N ASP A 35 -1.03 3.52 -9.76
CA ASP A 35 -2.36 3.48 -10.37
C ASP A 35 -3.41 2.93 -9.40
N LEU A 36 -3.05 1.95 -8.57
CA LEU A 36 -3.88 1.45 -7.49
C LEU A 36 -4.16 2.55 -6.44
N MET A 37 -3.15 3.36 -6.11
CA MET A 37 -3.31 4.49 -5.20
C MET A 37 -4.19 5.60 -5.80
N LYS A 38 -4.03 5.93 -7.08
CA LYS A 38 -4.92 6.88 -7.78
C LYS A 38 -6.38 6.41 -7.76
N LEU A 39 -6.62 5.11 -7.89
CA LEU A 39 -7.97 4.55 -7.75
C LEU A 39 -8.51 4.77 -6.33
N LEU A 40 -7.72 4.50 -5.28
CA LEU A 40 -8.15 4.74 -3.89
C LEU A 40 -8.41 6.23 -3.59
N SER A 41 -7.61 7.14 -4.14
CA SER A 41 -7.75 8.59 -3.96
C SER A 41 -8.89 9.21 -4.77
N GLY A 42 -9.50 8.46 -5.69
CA GLY A 42 -10.51 8.98 -6.61
C GLY A 42 -9.95 9.81 -7.77
N GLU A 43 -8.62 9.91 -7.89
CA GLU A 43 -7.92 10.53 -9.02
C GLU A 43 -7.84 9.61 -10.25
N GLY A 44 -8.22 8.33 -10.09
CA GLY A 44 -8.26 7.32 -11.13
C GLY A 44 -9.53 7.36 -11.98
N LYS A 45 -10.09 6.18 -12.29
CA LYS A 45 -11.29 6.05 -13.13
C LYS A 45 -12.48 6.80 -12.52
N SER A 46 -13.15 7.61 -13.34
CA SER A 46 -14.36 8.34 -12.95
C SER A 46 -15.51 7.35 -12.65
N GLY A 47 -16.03 7.40 -11.43
CA GLY A 47 -17.13 6.55 -10.98
C GLY A 47 -17.05 6.19 -9.50
N ILE A 48 -18.10 5.54 -8.98
CA ILE A 48 -18.06 5.00 -7.61
C ILE A 48 -17.30 3.66 -7.64
N ILE A 49 -16.24 3.57 -6.86
CA ILE A 49 -15.57 2.30 -6.58
C ILE A 49 -16.38 1.58 -5.50
N PRO A 50 -16.97 0.40 -5.78
CA PRO A 50 -17.70 -0.35 -4.77
C PRO A 50 -16.76 -0.85 -3.66
N ALA A 51 -17.26 -0.93 -2.42
CA ALA A 51 -16.46 -1.31 -1.26
C ALA A 51 -15.65 -2.62 -1.40
N PRO A 52 -16.18 -3.70 -2.02
CA PRO A 52 -15.40 -4.91 -2.26
C PRO A 52 -14.18 -4.68 -3.17
N LEU A 53 -14.30 -3.77 -4.13
CA LEU A 53 -13.22 -3.42 -5.05
C LEU A 53 -12.13 -2.59 -4.33
N LEU A 54 -12.54 -1.66 -3.46
CA LEU A 54 -11.60 -0.96 -2.57
C LEU A 54 -10.81 -1.95 -1.71
N GLN A 55 -11.50 -2.93 -1.12
CA GLN A 55 -10.85 -3.94 -0.29
C GLN A 55 -9.85 -4.79 -1.08
N ALA A 56 -10.20 -5.18 -2.31
CA ALA A 56 -9.30 -5.92 -3.19
C ALA A 56 -8.04 -5.12 -3.56
N ILE A 57 -8.19 -3.83 -3.86
CA ILE A 57 -7.07 -2.92 -4.16
C ILE A 57 -6.16 -2.76 -2.94
N SER A 58 -6.74 -2.50 -1.76
CA SER A 58 -5.97 -2.36 -0.52
C SER A 58 -5.23 -3.65 -0.14
N TYR A 59 -5.85 -4.81 -0.37
CA TYR A 59 -5.21 -6.10 -0.13
C TYR A 59 -4.00 -6.30 -1.04
N GLU A 60 -4.12 -6.03 -2.34
CA GLU A 60 -3.03 -6.18 -3.30
C GLU A 60 -1.84 -5.27 -2.92
N LEU A 61 -2.08 -3.99 -2.65
CA LEU A 61 -1.05 -3.04 -2.22
C LEU A 61 -0.34 -3.52 -0.95
N THR A 62 -1.10 -3.92 0.06
CA THR A 62 -0.54 -4.43 1.32
C THR A 62 0.27 -5.70 1.09
N SER A 63 -0.21 -6.60 0.23
CA SER A 63 0.49 -7.85 -0.09
C SER A 63 1.85 -7.60 -0.77
N ARG A 64 1.92 -6.60 -1.66
CA ARG A 64 3.17 -6.17 -2.31
C ARG A 64 4.13 -5.57 -1.30
N GLN A 65 3.65 -4.66 -0.46
CA GLN A 65 4.45 -4.07 0.62
C GLN A 65 5.03 -5.13 1.57
N ILE A 66 4.24 -6.13 1.95
CA ILE A 66 4.71 -7.25 2.78
C ILE A 66 5.78 -8.05 2.02
N LYS A 67 5.57 -8.34 0.74
CA LYS A 67 6.54 -9.07 -0.09
C LYS A 67 7.86 -8.31 -0.23
N GLU A 68 7.81 -6.99 -0.36
CA GLU A 68 9.00 -6.15 -0.43
C GLU A 68 9.70 -6.03 0.93
N SER A 69 8.93 -5.85 2.01
CA SER A 69 9.46 -5.75 3.37
C SER A 69 10.01 -7.08 3.89
N SER A 70 9.53 -8.20 3.35
CA SER A 70 10.00 -9.55 3.66
C SER A 70 11.30 -9.91 2.93
N LYS A 71 11.82 -9.04 2.06
CA LYS A 71 13.18 -9.20 1.53
C LYS A 71 14.14 -9.13 2.72
N PRO A 72 15.04 -10.11 2.92
CA PRO A 72 15.97 -10.09 4.04
C PRO A 72 16.74 -8.78 4.02
N HIS A 73 16.59 -7.98 5.07
CA HIS A 73 17.32 -6.73 5.19
C HIS A 73 18.81 -7.06 5.18
N TRP A 74 19.51 -6.64 4.13
CA TRP A 74 20.95 -6.85 3.96
C TRP A 74 21.73 -6.40 5.21
N THR A 75 21.21 -5.41 5.95
CA THR A 75 21.71 -4.94 7.24
C THR A 75 21.88 -6.05 8.28
N VAL A 76 20.94 -7.00 8.38
CA VAL A 76 21.02 -8.11 9.33
C VAL A 76 22.19 -9.04 8.97
N TYR A 77 22.34 -9.33 7.68
CA TYR A 77 23.44 -10.15 7.18
C TYR A 77 24.79 -9.48 7.44
N PHE A 78 24.92 -8.18 7.17
CA PHE A 78 26.12 -7.41 7.47
C PHE A 78 26.46 -7.41 8.97
N GLY A 79 25.46 -7.24 9.85
CA GLY A 79 25.68 -7.25 11.30
C GLY A 79 26.24 -8.59 11.80
N VAL A 80 25.68 -9.71 11.33
CA VAL A 80 26.15 -11.05 11.70
C VAL A 80 27.58 -11.29 11.20
N VAL A 81 27.90 -10.89 9.96
CA VAL A 81 29.25 -11.03 9.40
C VAL A 81 30.25 -10.18 10.18
N LEU A 82 29.92 -8.93 10.50
CA LEU A 82 30.80 -8.04 11.26
C LEU A 82 31.10 -8.59 12.66
N ALA A 83 30.07 -9.12 13.34
CA ALA A 83 30.21 -9.73 14.65
C ALA A 83 31.15 -10.95 14.61
N PHE A 84 31.05 -11.77 13.56
CA PHE A 84 31.95 -12.91 13.34
C PHE A 84 33.40 -12.46 13.13
N ILE A 85 33.62 -11.44 12.30
CA ILE A 85 34.96 -10.89 12.08
C ILE A 85 35.55 -10.37 13.38
N ALA A 86 34.78 -9.56 14.13
CA ALA A 86 35.22 -9.02 15.42
C ALA A 86 35.58 -10.12 16.43
N ALA A 87 34.79 -11.19 16.50
CA ALA A 87 35.06 -12.34 17.36
C ALA A 87 36.38 -13.05 16.97
N ILE A 88 36.59 -13.31 15.68
CA ILE A 88 37.81 -13.94 15.18
C ILE A 88 39.04 -13.06 15.45
N THR A 89 38.96 -11.76 15.15
CA THR A 89 40.04 -10.82 15.40
C THR A 89 40.37 -10.74 16.90
N GLY A 90 39.36 -10.73 17.77
CA GLY A 90 39.55 -10.75 19.21
C GLY A 90 40.30 -11.99 19.71
N ILE A 91 39.95 -13.18 19.18
CA ILE A 91 40.64 -14.43 19.51
C ILE A 91 42.10 -14.41 19.04
N ILE A 92 42.36 -13.96 17.81
CA ILE A 92 43.73 -13.84 17.27
C ILE A 92 44.57 -12.89 18.13
N GLN A 93 43.99 -11.76 18.54
CA GLN A 93 44.66 -10.78 19.39
C GLN A 93 45.02 -11.37 20.77
N LEU A 94 44.09 -12.12 21.36
CA LEU A 94 44.31 -12.81 22.63
C LEU A 94 45.43 -13.86 22.53
N LEU A 95 45.49 -14.60 21.42
CA LEU A 95 46.52 -15.62 21.18
C LEU A 95 47.90 -15.01 20.84
N SER A 96 47.95 -13.88 20.14
CA SER A 96 49.22 -13.19 19.80
C SER A 96 49.78 -12.34 20.95
N SER A 97 48.96 -11.97 21.92
CA SER A 97 49.37 -11.14 23.06
C SER A 97 49.90 -11.96 24.25
N LYS A 98 50.14 -13.27 24.06
CA LYS A 98 50.62 -14.21 25.06
C LYS A 98 52.00 -14.74 24.67
#